data_AF-I2J2A9-F1
#
_entry.id   AF-I2J2A9-F1
#
_cell.length_a   1.000
_cell.length_b   1.000
_cell.length_c   1.000
_cell.angle_alpha   90.00
_cell.angle_beta   90.00
_cell.angle_gamma   90.00
#
_symmetry.space_group_name_H-M   'P 1'
#
loop_
_entity.id
_entity.type
_entity.pdbx_description
1 polymer ?
#
loop_
_entity_poly.entity_id
_entity_poly.type
_entity_poly.pdbx_seq_one_letter_code
_entity_poly.pdbx_strand_id
1 'polypeptide(L)'
;MKNRFYYYQLLDEREEQLINKAGSESFYICIALSLLSYIISVLAPSLFNSNMLLIVIIIGTFYFFNRSRNLGVTYYSRFHFTILGCLLVTLTITAILMLQNYQFNIEIYQHNPLNFKYLSAWILTYLLYLPWVFIGNLTLRNFGEWAQKKFEQDMDELESGD
;
A
#
# COMPACT_ATOMS: atom_id res chain seq x y z
N MET A 1 -7.69 39.55 13.66
CA MET A 1 -6.66 38.52 13.42
C MET A 1 -7.36 37.23 13.02
N LYS A 2 -7.21 36.77 11.77
CA LYS A 2 -7.72 35.45 11.36
C LYS A 2 -6.97 34.39 12.16
N ASN A 3 -7.68 33.44 12.75
CA ASN A 3 -7.08 32.41 13.58
C ASN A 3 -6.39 31.38 12.66
N ARG A 4 -5.09 31.53 12.40
CA ARG A 4 -4.31 30.69 11.46
C ARG A 4 -4.55 29.19 11.65
N PHE A 5 -4.67 28.76 12.92
CA PHE A 5 -4.93 27.38 13.29
C PHE A 5 -6.20 26.78 12.63
N TYR A 6 -7.27 27.57 12.53
CA TYR A 6 -8.52 27.13 11.92
C TYR A 6 -8.40 26.90 10.40
N TYR A 7 -7.56 27.70 9.72
CA TYR A 7 -7.30 27.54 8.29
C TYR A 7 -6.47 26.31 7.98
N TYR A 8 -5.46 26.01 8.80
CA TYR A 8 -4.66 24.79 8.65
C TYR A 8 -5.50 23.53 8.89
N GLN A 9 -6.36 23.52 9.90
CA GLN A 9 -7.28 22.40 10.14
C GLN A 9 -8.24 22.17 8.96
N LEU A 10 -8.80 23.24 8.39
CA LEU A 10 -9.66 23.16 7.21
C LEU A 10 -8.93 22.65 5.97
N LEU A 11 -7.65 23.02 5.79
CA LEU A 11 -6.84 22.50 4.70
C LEU A 11 -6.58 20.99 4.86
N ASP A 12 -6.22 20.57 6.07
CA ASP A 12 -5.90 19.17 6.38
C ASP A 12 -7.14 18.24 6.22
N GLU A 13 -8.31 18.70 6.66
CA GLU A 13 -9.58 17.99 6.42
C GLU A 13 -9.92 17.89 4.93
N ARG A 14 -9.68 18.95 4.15
CA ARG A 14 -9.90 18.91 2.71
C ARG A 14 -8.96 17.95 2.00
N GLU A 15 -7.68 17.95 2.36
CA GLU A 15 -6.72 17.00 1.79
C GLU A 15 -7.12 15.55 2.09
N GLU A 16 -7.55 15.27 3.31
CA GLU A 16 -8.02 13.93 3.70
C GLU A 16 -9.25 13.48 2.89
N GLN A 17 -10.22 14.37 2.70
CA GLN A 17 -11.40 14.09 1.88
C GLN A 17 -11.03 13.82 0.42
N LEU A 18 -10.10 14.59 -0.15
CA LEU A 18 -9.66 14.42 -1.53
C LEU A 18 -8.84 13.13 -1.72
N ILE A 19 -7.99 12.76 -0.75
CA ILE A 19 -7.30 11.45 -0.72
C ILE A 19 -8.31 10.32 -0.65
N ASN A 20 -9.29 10.38 0.26
CA ASN A 20 -10.32 9.35 0.39
C ASN A 20 -11.14 9.21 -0.90
N LYS A 21 -11.43 10.32 -1.58
CA LYS A 21 -12.08 10.31 -2.89
C LYS A 21 -11.22 9.60 -3.93
N ALA A 22 -9.96 10.01 -4.13
CA ALA A 22 -9.06 9.36 -5.08
C ALA A 22 -8.85 7.87 -4.77
N GLY A 23 -8.73 7.55 -3.48
CA GLY A 23 -8.66 6.19 -2.95
C GLY A 23 -9.90 5.38 -3.34
N SER A 24 -11.10 5.91 -3.07
CA SER A 24 -12.35 5.24 -3.42
C SER A 24 -12.48 4.99 -4.93
N GLU A 25 -12.18 5.99 -5.77
CA GLU A 25 -12.24 5.86 -7.23
C GLU A 25 -11.25 4.78 -7.72
N SER A 26 -10.01 4.76 -7.19
CA SER A 26 -9.01 3.73 -7.51
C SER A 26 -9.43 2.33 -7.06
N PHE A 27 -10.07 2.23 -5.89
CA PHE A 27 -10.56 0.98 -5.34
C PHE A 27 -11.72 0.39 -6.17
N TYR A 28 -12.65 1.23 -6.65
CA TYR A 28 -13.71 0.80 -7.55
C TYR A 28 -13.16 0.26 -8.87
N ILE A 29 -12.12 0.89 -9.44
CA ILE A 29 -11.44 0.41 -10.65
C ILE A 29 -10.78 -0.94 -10.39
N CYS A 30 -10.05 -1.09 -9.27
CA CYS A 30 -9.45 -2.36 -8.88
C CYS A 30 -10.48 -3.47 -8.75
N ILE A 31 -11.58 -3.23 -8.03
CA ILE A 31 -12.66 -4.22 -7.87
C ILE A 31 -13.26 -4.60 -9.22
N ALA A 32 -13.60 -3.61 -10.07
CA ALA A 32 -14.21 -3.88 -11.37
C ALA A 32 -13.29 -4.76 -12.26
N LEU A 33 -12.00 -4.45 -12.30
CA LEU A 33 -11.03 -5.21 -13.08
C LEU A 33 -10.73 -6.59 -12.46
N SER A 34 -10.74 -6.72 -11.14
CA SER A 34 -10.61 -8.02 -10.45
C SER A 34 -11.83 -8.91 -10.72
N LEU A 35 -13.04 -8.36 -10.69
CA LEU A 35 -14.26 -9.08 -11.06
C LEU A 35 -14.23 -9.51 -12.53
N LEU A 36 -13.79 -8.63 -13.43
CA LEU A 36 -13.61 -8.97 -14.85
C LEU A 36 -12.59 -10.11 -15.01
N SER A 37 -11.47 -10.06 -14.30
CA SER A 37 -10.44 -11.11 -14.32
C SER A 37 -11.00 -12.44 -13.80
N TYR A 38 -11.84 -12.40 -12.77
CA TYR A 38 -12.55 -13.58 -12.26
C TYR A 38 -13.52 -14.15 -13.30
N ILE A 39 -14.34 -13.31 -13.94
CA ILE A 39 -15.27 -13.73 -15.00
C ILE A 39 -14.52 -14.42 -16.14
N ILE A 40 -13.37 -13.87 -16.56
CA ILE A 40 -12.49 -14.48 -17.57
C ILE A 40 -11.97 -15.85 -17.09
N SER A 41 -11.55 -15.96 -15.82
CA SER A 41 -11.06 -17.23 -15.27
C SER A 41 -12.10 -18.35 -15.32
N VAL A 42 -13.39 -18.02 -15.17
CA VAL A 42 -14.48 -19.00 -15.18
C VAL A 42 -14.96 -19.32 -16.59
N LEU A 43 -15.14 -18.30 -17.45
CA LEU A 43 -15.74 -18.46 -18.78
C LEU A 43 -14.73 -18.80 -19.88
N ALA A 44 -13.49 -18.34 -19.75
CA ALA A 44 -12.43 -18.52 -20.74
C ALA A 44 -11.09 -18.81 -20.04
N PRO A 45 -10.94 -19.94 -19.35
CA PRO A 45 -9.76 -20.26 -18.56
C PRO A 45 -8.46 -20.30 -19.39
N SER A 46 -8.55 -20.56 -20.70
CA SER A 46 -7.39 -20.50 -21.61
C SER A 46 -6.81 -19.10 -21.81
N LEU A 47 -7.58 -18.04 -21.53
CA LEU A 47 -7.16 -16.64 -21.61
C LEU A 47 -6.67 -16.09 -20.26
N PHE A 48 -6.92 -16.81 -19.16
CA PHE A 48 -6.57 -16.35 -17.83
C PHE A 48 -5.06 -16.51 -17.57
N ASN A 49 -4.44 -15.46 -17.05
CA ASN A 49 -3.05 -15.46 -16.63
C ASN A 49 -2.96 -14.98 -15.18
N SER A 50 -2.21 -15.69 -14.33
CA SER A 50 -2.01 -15.33 -12.92
C SER A 50 -1.45 -13.91 -12.73
N ASN A 51 -0.74 -13.37 -13.72
CA ASN A 51 -0.22 -12.00 -13.71
C ASN A 51 -1.31 -10.93 -13.90
N MET A 52 -2.53 -11.28 -14.32
CA MET A 52 -3.62 -10.32 -14.50
C MET A 52 -3.94 -9.57 -13.20
N LEU A 53 -3.95 -10.26 -12.06
CA LEU A 53 -4.15 -9.62 -10.76
C LEU A 53 -3.08 -8.57 -10.45
N LEU A 54 -1.83 -8.86 -10.78
CA LEU A 54 -0.71 -7.93 -10.62
C LEU A 54 -0.90 -6.70 -11.53
N ILE A 55 -1.29 -6.92 -12.79
CA ILE A 55 -1.60 -5.84 -13.74
C ILE A 55 -2.72 -4.95 -13.21
N VAL A 56 -3.78 -5.51 -12.63
CA VAL A 56 -4.88 -4.74 -12.02
C VAL A 56 -4.36 -3.85 -10.89
N ILE A 57 -3.52 -4.38 -10.00
CA ILE A 57 -2.92 -3.61 -8.89
C ILE A 57 -2.06 -2.46 -9.43
N ILE A 58 -1.26 -2.69 -10.48
CA ILE A 58 -0.46 -1.65 -11.13
C ILE A 58 -1.36 -0.55 -11.68
N ILE A 59 -2.40 -0.91 -12.45
CA ILE A 59 -3.32 0.06 -13.06
C ILE A 59 -4.00 0.90 -11.99
N GLY A 60 -4.54 0.28 -10.94
CA GLY A 60 -5.19 0.97 -9.84
C GLY A 60 -4.25 1.92 -9.09
N THR A 61 -3.00 1.49 -8.87
CA THR A 61 -1.98 2.30 -8.21
C THR A 61 -1.59 3.52 -9.06
N PHE A 62 -1.35 3.34 -10.36
CA PHE A 62 -1.07 4.45 -11.27
C PHE A 62 -2.24 5.42 -11.38
N TYR A 63 -3.47 4.90 -11.44
CA TYR A 63 -4.67 5.73 -11.43
C TYR A 63 -4.75 6.55 -10.15
N PHE A 64 -4.53 5.94 -8.98
CA PHE A 64 -4.51 6.64 -7.69
C PHE A 64 -3.51 7.79 -7.69
N PHE A 65 -2.25 7.55 -8.09
CA PHE A 65 -1.24 8.62 -8.14
C PHE A 65 -1.62 9.74 -9.11
N ASN A 66 -2.05 9.40 -10.33
CA ASN A 66 -2.42 10.42 -11.32
C ASN A 66 -3.65 11.23 -10.89
N ARG A 67 -4.65 10.55 -10.33
CA ARG A 67 -5.86 11.19 -9.83
C ARG A 67 -5.58 12.10 -8.66
N SER A 68 -4.77 11.64 -7.72
CA SER A 68 -4.43 12.43 -6.55
C SER A 68 -3.58 13.66 -6.96
N ARG A 69 -2.75 13.56 -8.02
CA ARG A 69 -2.03 14.70 -8.64
C ARG A 69 -2.96 15.71 -9.26
N ASN A 70 -3.97 15.25 -9.99
CA ASN A 70 -4.96 16.13 -10.58
C ASN A 70 -5.83 16.85 -9.53
N LEU A 71 -6.00 16.26 -8.35
CA LEU A 71 -6.73 16.86 -7.23
C LEU A 71 -5.85 17.80 -6.38
N GLY A 72 -4.55 17.92 -6.69
CA GLY A 72 -3.64 18.82 -5.99
C GLY A 72 -3.31 18.41 -4.56
N VAL A 73 -3.58 17.15 -4.18
CA VAL A 73 -3.29 16.66 -2.82
C VAL A 73 -1.85 16.20 -2.72
N THR A 74 -1.28 16.19 -1.52
CA THR A 74 0.09 15.73 -1.30
C THR A 74 0.09 14.43 -0.47
N TYR A 75 0.27 13.30 -1.15
CA TYR A 75 0.01 11.97 -0.55
C TYR A 75 1.14 11.50 0.37
N TYR A 76 2.34 12.04 0.23
CA TYR A 76 3.56 11.49 0.83
C TYR A 76 3.60 11.61 2.36
N SER A 77 2.92 12.60 2.96
CA SER A 77 2.93 12.82 4.42
C SER A 77 2.38 11.62 5.21
N ARG A 78 1.35 10.94 4.69
CA ARG A 78 0.60 9.91 5.45
C ARG A 78 0.91 8.46 5.05
N PHE A 79 1.89 8.23 4.17
CA PHE A 79 2.23 6.89 3.67
C PHE A 79 3.11 6.07 4.65
N HIS A 80 2.75 6.01 5.94
CA HIS A 80 3.44 5.14 6.89
C HIS A 80 2.44 4.24 7.62
N PHE A 81 2.85 3.01 7.89
CA PHE A 81 2.10 2.03 8.65
C PHE A 81 2.26 2.26 10.16
N THR A 82 1.21 1.96 10.91
CA THR A 82 1.31 1.77 12.36
C THR A 82 2.10 0.51 12.68
N ILE A 83 2.50 0.32 13.94
CA ILE A 83 3.18 -0.92 14.38
C ILE A 83 2.37 -2.16 14.00
N LEU A 84 1.05 -2.13 14.22
CA LEU A 84 0.13 -3.20 13.80
C LEU A 84 0.11 -3.37 12.28
N GLY A 85 0.11 -2.26 11.53
CA GLY A 85 0.22 -2.28 10.07
C GLY A 85 1.51 -2.97 9.60
N CYS A 86 2.66 -2.65 10.19
CA CYS A 86 3.93 -3.33 9.89
C CYS A 86 3.88 -4.83 10.19
N LEU A 87 3.29 -5.23 11.32
CA LEU A 87 3.12 -6.65 11.67
C LEU A 87 2.25 -7.39 10.66
N LEU A 88 1.14 -6.78 10.23
CA LEU A 88 0.21 -7.33 9.24
C LEU A 88 0.82 -7.40 7.83
N VAL A 89 1.53 -6.36 7.39
CA VAL A 89 2.24 -6.35 6.11
C VAL A 89 3.32 -7.43 6.09
N THR A 90 4.10 -7.55 7.17
CA THR A 90 5.11 -8.63 7.30
C THR A 90 4.46 -10.01 7.25
N LEU A 91 3.32 -10.18 7.92
CA LEU A 91 2.56 -11.44 7.89
C LEU A 91 2.07 -11.76 6.47
N THR A 92 1.59 -10.75 5.75
CA THR A 92 1.08 -10.89 4.39
C THR A 92 2.20 -11.28 3.43
N ILE A 93 3.35 -10.61 3.49
CA ILE A 93 4.55 -10.96 2.70
C ILE A 93 5.00 -12.39 3.03
N THR A 94 5.08 -12.73 4.32
CA THR A 94 5.45 -14.06 4.78
C THR A 94 4.49 -15.11 4.23
N ALA A 95 3.17 -14.87 4.31
CA ALA A 95 2.17 -15.80 3.82
C ALA A 95 2.31 -16.05 2.30
N ILE A 96 2.48 -14.99 1.51
CA ILE A 96 2.66 -15.12 0.05
C ILE A 96 3.91 -15.96 -0.27
N LEU A 97 5.05 -15.64 0.35
CA LEU A 97 6.29 -16.36 0.14
C LEU A 97 6.19 -17.82 0.60
N MET A 98 5.56 -18.06 1.74
CA MET A 98 5.44 -19.41 2.30
C MET A 98 4.44 -20.28 1.53
N LEU A 99 3.40 -19.71 0.94
CA LEU A 99 2.49 -20.44 0.05
C LEU A 99 3.20 -20.86 -1.24
N GLN A 100 4.00 -19.96 -1.85
CA GLN A 100 4.81 -20.29 -3.02
C GLN A 100 5.90 -21.32 -2.68
N ASN A 101 6.58 -21.13 -1.55
CA ASN A 101 7.61 -22.05 -1.07
C ASN A 101 7.05 -23.45 -0.77
N TYR A 102 5.83 -23.57 -0.25
CA TYR A 102 5.16 -24.86 -0.05
C TYR A 102 4.96 -25.61 -1.37
N GLN A 103 4.45 -24.91 -2.39
CA GLN A 103 4.21 -25.49 -3.70
C GLN A 103 5.53 -25.92 -4.36
N PHE A 104 6.57 -25.11 -4.25
CA PHE A 104 7.88 -25.40 -4.86
C PHE A 104 8.63 -26.55 -4.14
N ASN A 105 8.52 -26.65 -2.82
CA ASN A 105 9.27 -27.61 -1.99
C ASN A 105 8.37 -28.70 -1.38
N ILE A 106 7.27 -29.08 -2.06
CA ILE A 106 6.24 -29.97 -1.51
C ILE A 106 6.78 -31.35 -1.08
N GLU A 107 7.80 -31.85 -1.78
CA GLU A 107 8.49 -33.11 -1.46
C GLU A 107 9.27 -33.02 -0.14
N ILE A 108 9.96 -31.89 0.10
CA ILE A 108 10.72 -31.63 1.34
C ILE A 108 9.77 -31.57 2.55
N TYR A 109 8.55 -31.08 2.33
CA TYR A 109 7.49 -31.00 3.35
C TYR A 109 6.63 -32.26 3.44
N GLN A 110 6.94 -33.31 2.68
CA GLN A 110 6.22 -34.58 2.70
C GLN A 110 4.71 -34.41 2.47
N HIS A 111 4.32 -33.45 1.62
CA HIS A 111 2.92 -33.17 1.28
C HIS A 111 2.05 -32.80 2.49
N ASN A 112 2.67 -32.42 3.62
CA ASN A 112 1.97 -32.06 4.84
C ASN A 112 2.17 -30.56 5.15
N PRO A 113 1.10 -29.75 5.14
CA PRO A 113 1.19 -28.32 5.46
C PRO A 113 1.47 -28.05 6.94
N LEU A 114 1.41 -29.06 7.81
CA LEU A 114 1.78 -28.98 9.23
C LEU A 114 3.15 -29.60 9.50
N ASN A 115 3.95 -29.84 8.46
CA ASN A 115 5.31 -30.35 8.63
C ASN A 115 6.14 -29.37 9.49
N PHE A 116 6.89 -29.89 10.46
CA PHE A 116 7.74 -29.10 11.35
C PHE A 116 8.70 -28.18 10.59
N LYS A 117 9.30 -28.68 9.49
CA LYS A 117 10.20 -27.89 8.65
C LYS A 117 9.48 -26.69 8.02
N TYR A 118 8.26 -26.90 7.55
CA TYR A 118 7.46 -25.85 6.95
C TYR A 118 7.07 -24.79 8.00
N LEU A 119 6.56 -25.22 9.16
CA LEU A 119 6.22 -24.33 10.27
C LEU A 119 7.43 -23.53 10.79
N SER A 120 8.60 -24.16 10.90
CA SER A 120 9.83 -23.45 11.28
C SER A 120 10.25 -22.39 10.25
N ALA A 121 10.04 -22.66 8.95
CA ALA A 121 10.32 -21.71 7.89
C ALA A 121 9.37 -20.51 7.92
N TRP A 122 8.10 -20.68 8.33
CA TRP A 122 7.20 -19.55 8.56
C TRP A 122 7.75 -18.57 9.59
N ILE A 123 8.17 -19.08 10.74
CA ILE A 123 8.69 -18.27 11.84
C ILE A 123 9.98 -17.56 11.42
N LEU A 124 10.90 -18.29 10.78
CA LEU A 124 12.19 -17.76 10.35
C LEU A 124 12.02 -16.67 9.28
N THR A 125 11.18 -16.92 8.27
CA THR A 125 10.85 -15.92 7.24
C THR A 125 10.22 -14.69 7.86
N TYR A 126 9.25 -14.85 8.77
CA TYR A 126 8.61 -13.70 9.43
C TYR A 126 9.63 -12.83 10.18
N LEU A 127 10.46 -13.44 11.01
CA LEU A 127 11.48 -12.74 11.79
C LEU A 127 12.54 -12.06 10.91
N LEU A 128 12.86 -12.65 9.75
CA LEU A 128 13.81 -12.09 8.81
C LEU A 128 13.24 -10.86 8.10
N TYR A 129 11.98 -10.90 7.67
CA TYR A 129 11.34 -9.79 6.94
C TYR A 129 10.83 -8.68 7.85
N LEU A 130 10.56 -8.96 9.12
CA LEU A 130 10.06 -7.98 10.07
C LEU A 130 10.96 -6.73 10.18
N PRO A 131 12.29 -6.84 10.40
CA PRO A 131 13.18 -5.68 10.40
C PRO A 131 13.13 -4.87 9.09
N TRP A 132 13.08 -5.54 7.95
CA TRP A 132 13.05 -4.87 6.64
C TRP A 132 11.79 -4.04 6.44
N VAL A 133 10.63 -4.56 6.83
CA VAL A 133 9.36 -3.83 6.77
C VAL A 133 9.40 -2.61 7.70
N PHE A 134 9.98 -2.74 8.90
CA PHE A 134 10.14 -1.62 9.82
C PHE A 134 11.10 -0.55 9.29
N ILE A 135 12.22 -0.95 8.66
CA ILE A 135 13.15 -0.02 8.02
C ILE A 135 12.44 0.73 6.89
N GLY A 136 11.74 0.03 6.00
CA GLY A 136 10.97 0.66 4.92
C GLY A 136 9.91 1.63 5.46
N ASN A 137 9.23 1.27 6.54
CA ASN A 137 8.24 2.13 7.18
C ASN A 137 8.86 3.40 7.80
N LEU A 138 10.03 3.27 8.44
CA LEU A 138 10.81 4.39 8.97
C LEU A 138 11.21 5.36 7.85
N THR A 139 11.70 4.82 6.73
CA THR A 139 12.03 5.61 5.55
C THR A 139 10.82 6.39 5.05
N LEU A 140 9.67 5.73 4.90
CA LEU A 140 8.44 6.38 4.47
C LEU A 140 7.98 7.50 5.43
N ARG A 141 8.05 7.25 6.76
CA ARG A 141 7.71 8.27 7.76
C ARG A 141 8.61 9.50 7.65
N ASN A 142 9.93 9.31 7.56
CA ASN A 142 10.88 10.42 7.44
C ASN A 142 10.68 11.21 6.14
N PHE A 143 10.38 10.52 5.02
CA PHE A 143 10.02 11.19 3.77
C PHE A 143 8.73 12.00 3.89
N GLY A 144 7.74 11.47 4.60
CA GLY A 144 6.47 12.17 4.88
C GLY A 144 6.67 13.44 5.70
N GLU A 145 7.44 13.36 6.79
CA GLU A 145 7.77 14.51 7.64
C GLU A 145 8.56 15.59 6.87
N TRP A 146 9.51 15.18 6.04
CA TRP A 146 10.27 16.10 5.19
C TRP A 146 9.37 16.79 4.16
N ALA A 147 8.48 16.03 3.51
CA ALA A 147 7.53 16.58 2.55
C ALA A 147 6.61 17.61 3.23
N GLN A 148 6.07 17.28 4.40
CA GLN A 148 5.22 18.20 5.17
C GLN A 148 5.93 19.51 5.52
N LYS A 149 7.16 19.42 6.07
CA LYS A 149 7.95 20.63 6.39
C LYS A 149 8.19 21.50 5.17
N LYS A 150 8.42 20.89 4.01
CA LYS A 150 8.59 21.63 2.75
C LYS A 150 7.29 22.33 2.33
N PHE A 151 6.14 21.69 2.47
CA PHE A 151 4.84 22.34 2.19
C PHE A 151 4.56 23.50 3.14
N GLU A 152 4.85 23.36 4.42
CA GLU A 152 4.71 24.44 5.40
C GLU A 152 5.60 25.65 5.02
N GLN A 153 6.84 25.40 4.62
CA GLN A 153 7.77 26.44 4.15
C GLN A 153 7.28 27.14 2.88
N ASP A 154 6.85 26.38 1.86
CA ASP A 154 6.35 26.94 0.60
C ASP A 154 5.11 27.83 0.84
N MET A 155 4.25 27.48 1.81
CA MET A 155 3.09 28.27 2.21
C MET A 155 3.46 29.57 2.93
N ASP A 156 4.41 29.51 3.87
CA ASP A 156 4.88 30.69 4.61
C ASP A 156 5.55 31.70 3.66
N GLU A 157 6.31 31.23 2.66
CA GLU A 157 6.91 32.09 1.64
C GLU A 157 5.84 32.81 0.80
N LEU A 158 4.80 32.10 0.35
CA LEU A 158 3.68 32.68 -0.40
C LEU A 158 2.88 33.71 0.43
N GLU A 159 2.69 33.49 1.73
CA GLU A 159 2.01 34.44 2.60
C GLU A 159 2.88 35.66 2.98
N SER A 160 4.21 35.57 2.89
CA SER A 160 5.15 36.66 3.21
C SER A 160 5.50 37.56 2.02
N GLY A 161 5.19 37.10 0.80
CA GLY A 161 5.44 37.83 -0.46
C GLY A 161 4.31 38.79 -0.87
N ASP A 162 3.17 38.75 -0.17
CA ASP A 162 2.06 39.72 -0.23
C ASP A 162 2.16 40.75 0.91
#